data_AF-A0A1I0JTB7-F1
#
_entry.id   AF-A0A1I0JTB7-F1
#
_cell.length_a   1.000
_cell.length_b   1.000
_cell.length_c   1.000
_cell.angle_alpha   90.00
_cell.angle_beta   90.00
_cell.angle_gamma   90.00
#
_symmetry.space_group_name_H-M   'P 1'
#
loop_
_entity.id
_entity.type
_entity.pdbx_description
1 polymer ?
#
loop_
_entity_poly.entity_id
_entity_poly.type
_entity_poly.pdbx_seq_one_letter_code
_entity_poly.pdbx_strand_id
1 'polypeptide(L)'
;TRAYGVKLQPWQRAYVNTAMVTHAVGMLGPYDDVWWWDHLTHAHSSSILAGIVYVVSRRKGRDPGPRVVAAVISFGLVWEAIEYAIHATAKRLDLEPILVTYGRKDTFLDIVFDLVGAVLVLAFGDRVLGELAANE
;
A
#
# COMPACT_ATOMS: atom_id res chain seq x y z
N THR A 1 -4.12 -18.81 7.14
CA THR A 1 -3.14 -17.77 7.59
C THR A 1 -1.72 -18.30 7.76
N ARG A 2 -1.26 -19.29 6.96
CA ARG A 2 0.13 -19.78 7.02
C ARG A 2 0.65 -20.09 5.63
N ALA A 3 0.69 -19.08 4.76
CA ALA A 3 1.63 -19.15 3.62
C ALA A 3 3.01 -18.78 4.20
N TYR A 4 4.03 -19.60 3.94
CA TYR A 4 5.45 -19.38 4.33
C TYR A 4 5.87 -19.60 5.80
N GLY A 5 5.03 -20.23 6.64
CA GLY A 5 5.43 -20.57 8.02
C GLY A 5 5.58 -19.39 8.98
N VAL A 6 5.38 -18.16 8.49
CA VAL A 6 5.61 -16.92 9.22
C VAL A 6 4.46 -16.63 10.20
N LYS A 7 4.79 -16.35 11.46
CA LYS A 7 3.82 -15.93 12.48
C LYS A 7 3.98 -14.44 12.73
N LEU A 8 2.99 -13.65 12.31
CA LEU A 8 2.94 -12.22 12.60
C LEU A 8 2.74 -12.00 14.11
N GLN A 9 3.51 -11.08 14.67
CA GLN A 9 3.31 -10.61 16.04
C GLN A 9 1.94 -9.91 16.17
N PRO A 10 1.32 -9.86 17.37
CA PRO A 10 0.01 -9.24 17.57
C PRO A 10 -0.10 -7.82 17.00
N TRP A 11 0.92 -6.99 17.21
CA TRP A 11 0.92 -5.61 16.72
C TRP A 11 1.03 -5.53 15.18
N GLN A 12 1.77 -6.44 14.53
CA GLN A 12 1.86 -6.51 13.06
C GLN A 12 0.52 -6.86 12.43
N ARG A 13 -0.23 -7.78 13.07
CA ARG A 13 -1.60 -8.11 12.65
C ARG A 13 -2.53 -6.92 12.82
N ALA A 14 -2.43 -6.23 13.97
CA ALA A 14 -3.22 -5.02 14.20
C ALA A 14 -2.93 -3.96 13.14
N TYR A 15 -1.67 -3.73 12.80
CA TYR A 15 -1.24 -2.79 11.75
C TYR A 15 -1.86 -3.12 10.38
N VAL A 16 -1.79 -4.38 9.95
CA VAL A 16 -2.42 -4.80 8.68
C VAL A 16 -3.94 -4.62 8.72
N ASN A 17 -4.57 -4.96 9.84
CA ASN A 17 -6.02 -4.81 10.00
C ASN A 17 -6.45 -3.34 9.99
N THR A 18 -5.68 -2.44 10.60
CA THR A 18 -6.03 -1.03 10.60
C THR A 18 -5.95 -0.44 9.20
N ALA A 19 -5.03 -0.87 8.34
CA ALA A 19 -5.05 -0.46 6.93
C ALA A 19 -6.38 -0.80 6.24
N MET A 20 -6.88 -2.03 6.42
CA MET A 20 -8.17 -2.44 5.85
C MET A 20 -9.34 -1.64 6.44
N VAL A 21 -9.34 -1.39 7.75
CA VAL A 21 -10.39 -0.60 8.43
C VAL A 21 -10.37 0.84 7.94
N THR A 22 -9.19 1.47 7.84
CA THR A 22 -9.06 2.85 7.36
C THR A 22 -9.55 2.98 5.92
N HIS A 23 -9.24 2.03 5.04
CA HIS A 23 -9.80 1.96 3.69
C HIS A 23 -11.33 1.87 3.69
N ALA A 24 -11.89 0.91 4.44
CA ALA A 24 -13.33 0.72 4.52
C ALA A 24 -14.06 1.96 5.07
N VAL A 25 -13.46 2.64 6.05
CA VAL A 25 -13.98 3.91 6.58
C VAL A 25 -13.85 5.02 5.54
N GLY A 26 -12.76 5.06 4.76
CA GLY A 26 -12.58 6.01 3.67
C GLY A 26 -13.70 5.97 2.64
N MET A 27 -14.18 4.77 2.30
CA MET A 27 -15.30 4.57 1.35
C MET A 27 -16.64 5.16 1.84
N LEU A 28 -16.73 5.61 3.10
CA LEU A 28 -17.92 6.25 3.65
C LEU A 28 -17.93 7.78 3.48
N GLY A 29 -16.93 8.36 2.81
CA GLY A 29 -16.82 9.81 2.57
C GLY A 29 -15.47 10.47 2.89
N PRO A 30 -14.62 9.98 3.84
CA PRO A 30 -13.35 10.62 4.15
C PRO A 30 -12.37 10.79 2.99
N TYR A 31 -12.44 9.96 1.95
CA TYR A 31 -11.68 10.20 0.72
C TYR A 31 -11.98 11.58 0.11
N ASP A 32 -13.25 12.00 0.14
CA ASP A 32 -13.71 13.26 -0.43
C ASP A 32 -13.57 14.43 0.56
N ASP A 33 -13.85 14.17 1.84
CA ASP A 33 -14.00 15.21 2.87
C ASP A 33 -12.68 15.58 3.57
N VAL A 34 -11.67 14.71 3.53
CA VAL A 34 -10.43 14.87 4.30
C VAL A 34 -9.21 14.76 3.39
N TRP A 35 -8.63 15.92 3.05
CA TRP A 35 -7.56 16.06 2.05
C TRP A 35 -6.31 15.18 2.23
N TRP A 36 -6.02 14.70 3.45
CA TRP A 36 -4.86 13.85 3.73
C TRP A 36 -5.22 12.37 3.86
N TRP A 37 -6.51 12.03 3.86
CA TRP A 37 -6.97 10.67 4.10
C TRP A 37 -6.41 9.71 3.07
N ASP A 38 -6.52 10.11 1.81
CA ASP A 38 -6.02 9.32 0.69
C ASP A 38 -4.52 9.03 0.81
N HIS A 39 -3.72 10.09 0.99
CA HIS A 39 -2.29 10.02 1.26
C HIS A 39 -1.92 9.10 2.45
N LEU A 40 -2.70 9.11 3.54
CA LEU A 40 -2.50 8.19 4.66
C LEU A 40 -2.70 6.74 4.21
N THR A 41 -3.79 6.47 3.47
CA THR A 41 -4.10 5.11 3.03
C THR A 41 -3.09 4.59 2.01
N HIS A 42 -2.55 5.44 1.14
CA HIS A 42 -1.45 5.12 0.24
C HIS A 42 -0.17 4.76 1.01
N ALA A 43 0.30 5.65 1.88
CA ALA A 43 1.50 5.40 2.68
C ALA A 43 1.38 4.15 3.56
N HIS A 44 0.20 3.87 4.11
CA HIS A 44 -0.04 2.70 4.95
C HIS A 44 -0.12 1.40 4.14
N SER A 45 -0.81 1.40 3.00
CA SER A 45 -0.96 0.21 2.15
C SER A 45 0.37 -0.17 1.48
N SER A 46 1.08 0.84 0.96
CA SER A 46 2.39 0.67 0.37
C SER A 46 3.44 0.18 1.37
N SER A 47 3.39 0.61 2.65
CA SER A 47 4.31 0.10 3.67
C SER A 47 4.08 -1.39 3.96
N ILE A 48 2.83 -1.87 3.89
CA ILE A 48 2.52 -3.30 4.03
C ILE A 48 3.09 -4.09 2.84
N LEU A 49 2.84 -3.62 1.61
CA LEU A 49 3.38 -4.23 0.39
C LEU A 49 4.92 -4.24 0.42
N ALA A 50 5.53 -3.10 0.73
CA ALA A 50 6.96 -2.94 0.87
C ALA A 50 7.52 -3.91 1.93
N GLY A 51 6.85 -4.06 3.07
CA GLY A 51 7.25 -4.99 4.13
C GLY A 51 7.27 -6.45 3.67
N ILE A 52 6.26 -6.87 2.90
CA ILE A 52 6.20 -8.21 2.29
C ILE A 52 7.38 -8.41 1.33
N VAL A 53 7.59 -7.46 0.41
CA VAL A 53 8.67 -7.54 -0.59
C VAL A 53 10.04 -7.50 0.06
N TYR A 54 10.20 -6.72 1.12
CA TYR A 54 11.40 -6.64 1.94
C TYR A 54 11.74 -8.01 2.55
N VAL A 55 10.80 -8.60 3.28
CA VAL A 55 10.99 -9.92 3.92
C VAL A 55 11.29 -11.01 2.90
N VAL A 56 10.54 -11.06 1.79
CA VAL A 56 10.77 -12.04 0.72
C VAL A 56 12.14 -11.86 0.08
N SER A 57 12.59 -10.62 -0.14
CA SER A 57 13.91 -10.35 -0.72
C SER A 57 15.03 -10.80 0.21
N ARG A 58 14.93 -10.46 1.50
CA ARG A 58 15.92 -10.86 2.52
C ARG A 58 16.03 -12.38 2.65
N ARG A 59 14.90 -13.09 2.72
CA ARG A 59 14.86 -14.57 2.76
C ARG A 59 15.48 -15.23 1.52
N LYS A 60 15.45 -14.55 0.37
CA LYS A 60 16.06 -15.04 -0.88
C LYS A 60 17.51 -14.59 -1.04
N GLY A 61 18.13 -14.00 -0.01
CA GLY A 61 19.49 -13.48 -0.06
C GLY A 61 19.67 -12.34 -1.06
N ARG A 62 18.61 -11.59 -1.34
CA ARG A 62 18.57 -10.52 -2.35
C ARG A 62 18.46 -9.15 -1.69
N ASP A 63 19.06 -8.15 -2.33
CA ASP A 63 18.91 -6.76 -1.92
C ASP A 63 17.42 -6.32 -2.00
N PRO A 64 16.80 -5.92 -0.87
CA PRO A 64 15.42 -5.46 -0.86
C PRO A 64 15.23 -4.09 -1.52
N GLY A 65 16.24 -3.21 -1.53
CA GLY A 65 16.09 -1.80 -1.93
C GLY A 65 15.41 -1.62 -3.29
N PRO A 66 16.05 -2.06 -4.39
CA PRO A 66 15.48 -1.93 -5.74
C PRO A 66 14.14 -2.66 -5.91
N ARG A 67 13.94 -3.78 -5.18
CA ARG A 67 12.75 -4.62 -5.31
C ARG A 67 11.54 -4.00 -4.64
N VAL A 68 11.72 -3.43 -3.45
CA VAL A 68 10.68 -2.70 -2.74
C VAL A 68 10.23 -1.50 -3.57
N VAL A 69 11.18 -0.68 -4.04
CA VAL A 69 10.85 0.49 -4.86
C VAL A 69 10.15 0.08 -6.15
N ALA A 70 10.68 -0.90 -6.88
CA ALA A 70 10.05 -1.36 -8.12
C ALA A 70 8.65 -1.94 -7.89
N ALA A 71 8.46 -2.74 -6.83
CA ALA A 71 7.16 -3.32 -6.51
C ALA A 71 6.14 -2.26 -6.13
N VAL A 72 6.51 -1.31 -5.27
CA VAL A 72 5.61 -0.24 -4.81
C VAL A 72 5.20 0.65 -5.98
N ILE A 73 6.15 1.14 -6.79
CA ILE A 73 5.83 1.95 -7.96
C ILE A 73 4.95 1.17 -8.94
N SER A 74 5.28 -0.08 -9.23
CA SER A 74 4.52 -0.88 -10.21
C SER A 74 3.10 -1.15 -9.73
N PHE A 75 2.92 -1.51 -8.45
CA PHE A 75 1.60 -1.75 -7.89
C PHE A 75 0.78 -0.47 -7.75
N GLY A 76 1.40 0.65 -7.33
CA GLY A 76 0.76 1.95 -7.29
C GLY A 76 0.24 2.33 -8.68
N LEU A 77 1.08 2.29 -9.71
CA LEU A 77 0.64 2.61 -11.08
C LEU A 77 -0.46 1.68 -11.60
N VAL A 78 -0.44 0.39 -11.23
CA VAL A 78 -1.52 -0.55 -11.57
C VAL A 78 -2.81 -0.19 -10.84
N TRP A 79 -2.72 0.20 -9.57
CA TRP A 79 -3.85 0.65 -8.76
C TRP A 79 -4.51 1.88 -9.38
N GLU A 80 -3.73 2.90 -9.70
CA GLU A 80 -4.17 4.11 -10.40
C GLU A 80 -4.89 3.79 -11.72
N ALA A 81 -4.36 2.83 -12.49
CA ALA A 81 -4.98 2.39 -13.73
C ALA A 81 -6.34 1.70 -13.51
N ILE A 82 -6.47 0.94 -12.41
CA ILE A 82 -7.72 0.30 -12.02
C ILE A 82 -8.75 1.36 -11.60
N GLU A 83 -8.36 2.33 -10.78
CA GLU A 83 -9.24 3.43 -10.37
C GLU A 83 -9.74 4.23 -11.57
N TYR A 84 -8.82 4.60 -12.47
CA TYR A 84 -9.18 5.25 -13.73
C TYR A 84 -10.18 4.42 -14.54
N ALA A 85 -9.98 3.10 -14.64
CA ALA A 85 -10.88 2.20 -15.36
C ALA A 85 -12.27 2.09 -14.71
N ILE A 86 -12.33 2.01 -13.38
CA ILE A 86 -13.58 1.98 -12.62
C ILE A 86 -14.34 3.28 -12.84
N HIS A 87 -13.67 4.44 -12.70
CA HIS A 87 -14.27 5.74 -12.90
C HIS A 87 -14.78 5.91 -14.34
N ALA A 88 -13.95 5.58 -15.34
CA ALA A 88 -14.33 5.66 -16.75
C ALA A 88 -15.54 4.77 -17.07
N THR A 89 -15.67 3.63 -16.39
CA THR A 89 -16.81 2.72 -16.54
C THR A 89 -18.07 3.28 -15.86
N ALA A 90 -17.96 3.80 -14.64
CA ALA A 90 -19.08 4.42 -13.91
C ALA A 90 -19.69 5.59 -14.71
N LYS A 91 -18.83 6.47 -15.25
CA LYS A 91 -19.25 7.60 -16.08
C LYS A 91 -19.97 7.16 -17.36
N ARG A 92 -19.59 6.03 -17.97
CA ARG A 92 -20.27 5.49 -19.16
C ARG A 92 -21.64 4.91 -18.83
N LEU A 93 -21.85 4.48 -17.59
CA LEU A 93 -23.09 3.87 -17.12
C LEU A 93 -24.02 4.90 -16.42
N ASP A 94 -23.65 6.18 -16.42
CA ASP A 94 -24.35 7.27 -15.73
C ASP A 94 -24.59 6.99 -14.23
N LEU A 95 -23.67 6.24 -13.62
CA LEU A 95 -23.65 5.97 -12.19
C LEU A 95 -22.81 7.03 -11.50
N GLU A 96 -23.21 7.42 -10.28
CA GLU A 96 -22.35 8.22 -9.42
C GLU A 96 -21.01 7.49 -9.22
N PRO A 97 -19.87 8.11 -9.60
CA PRO A 97 -18.58 7.48 -9.41
C PRO A 97 -18.31 7.29 -7.92
N ILE A 98 -18.20 6.04 -7.48
CA ILE A 98 -17.84 5.69 -6.09
C ILE A 98 -16.38 6.11 -5.79
N LEU A 99 -15.57 6.31 -6.84
CA LEU A 99 -14.20 6.82 -6.78
C LEU A 99 -14.16 8.12 -7.59
N VAL A 100 -13.97 9.25 -6.90
CA VAL A 100 -13.77 10.55 -7.52
C VAL A 100 -12.48 10.52 -8.33
N THR A 101 -12.52 10.90 -9.61
CA THR A 101 -11.27 11.12 -10.37
C THR A 101 -10.56 12.30 -9.74
N TYR A 102 -9.52 12.00 -9.01
CA TYR A 102 -8.49 12.97 -8.79
C TYR A 102 -7.53 12.92 -10.00
N GLY A 103 -7.20 14.09 -10.55
CA GLY A 103 -6.47 14.19 -11.81
C GLY A 103 -5.00 13.74 -11.72
N ARG A 104 -4.21 14.04 -12.77
CA ARG A 104 -2.76 13.71 -12.82
C ARG A 104 -1.93 14.13 -11.61
N LYS A 105 -2.37 15.16 -10.88
CA LYS A 105 -1.68 15.66 -9.68
C LYS A 105 -1.82 14.67 -8.52
N ASP A 106 -2.93 13.97 -8.45
CA ASP A 106 -3.26 13.07 -7.35
C ASP A 106 -2.50 11.77 -7.51
N THR A 107 -2.63 11.11 -8.67
CA THR A 107 -1.77 9.99 -9.06
C THR A 107 -0.29 10.26 -8.77
N PHE A 108 0.19 11.48 -8.99
CA PHE A 108 1.57 11.83 -8.64
C PHE A 108 1.80 11.83 -7.12
N LEU A 109 0.92 12.44 -6.33
CA LEU A 109 0.97 12.42 -4.88
C LEU A 109 0.81 11.01 -4.32
N ASP A 110 -0.06 10.19 -4.90
CA ASP A 110 -0.33 8.81 -4.48
C ASP A 110 0.94 7.99 -4.59
N ILE A 111 1.63 8.09 -5.74
CA ILE A 111 2.95 7.47 -5.92
C ILE A 111 4.00 8.07 -4.97
N VAL A 112 3.94 9.36 -4.64
CA VAL A 112 4.84 9.96 -3.64
C VAL A 112 4.60 9.38 -2.25
N PHE A 113 3.35 9.25 -1.81
CA PHE A 113 3.01 8.69 -0.51
C PHE A 113 3.24 7.18 -0.46
N ASP A 114 3.08 6.48 -1.58
CA ASP A 114 3.52 5.10 -1.74
C ASP A 114 5.03 4.96 -1.51
N LEU A 115 5.81 5.86 -2.10
CA LEU A 115 7.26 5.93 -1.89
C LEU A 115 7.62 6.30 -0.45
N VAL A 116 6.82 7.11 0.25
CA VAL A 116 7.01 7.35 1.69
C VAL A 116 6.87 6.04 2.45
N GLY A 117 5.83 5.24 2.18
CA GLY A 117 5.66 3.92 2.78
C GLY A 117 6.83 2.98 2.49
N ALA A 118 7.33 2.98 1.25
CA ALA A 118 8.53 2.24 0.85
C ALA A 118 9.78 2.67 1.63
N VAL A 119 10.04 3.98 1.73
CA VAL A 119 11.19 4.54 2.46
C VAL A 119 11.13 4.17 3.93
N LEU A 120 9.96 4.25 4.57
CA LEU A 120 9.79 3.83 5.96
C LEU A 120 10.20 2.36 6.16
N VAL A 121 9.77 1.47 5.27
CA VAL A 121 10.16 0.06 5.36
C VAL A 121 11.65 -0.13 5.08
N LEU A 122 12.24 0.56 4.11
CA LEU A 122 13.66 0.43 3.82
C LEU A 122 14.53 0.96 4.97
N ALA A 123 14.09 2.03 5.65
CA ALA A 123 14.80 2.61 6.78
C ALA A 123 14.68 1.77 8.06
N PHE A 124 13.51 1.19 8.34
CA PHE A 124 13.22 0.52 9.62
C PHE A 124 13.07 -1.01 9.51
N GLY A 125 13.13 -1.57 8.30
CA GLY A 125 12.83 -2.97 8.01
C GLY A 125 13.70 -3.97 8.77
N ASP A 126 15.01 -3.74 8.89
CA ASP A 126 15.89 -4.64 9.64
C ASP A 126 15.51 -4.71 11.13
N ARG A 127 15.06 -3.58 11.71
CA ARG A 127 14.64 -3.51 13.12
C ARG A 127 13.25 -4.12 13.33
N VAL A 128 12.31 -3.86 12.42
CA VAL A 128 10.88 -4.14 12.61
C VAL A 128 10.47 -5.50 12.03
N LEU A 129 11.14 -5.92 10.97
CA LEU A 129 10.86 -7.14 10.21
C LEU A 129 12.02 -8.14 10.26
N GLY A 130 13.12 -7.83 10.95
CA GLY A 130 14.31 -8.68 11.03
C GLY A 130 14.02 -10.12 11.45
N GLU A 131 13.16 -10.33 12.45
CA GLU A 131 12.73 -11.68 12.86
C GLU A 131 11.98 -12.42 11.74
N LEU A 132 11.10 -11.73 11.01
CA LEU A 132 10.38 -12.32 9.89
C LEU A 132 11.31 -12.64 8.72
N ALA A 133 12.35 -11.82 8.51
CA ALA A 133 13.36 -12.02 7.50
C ALA A 133 14.35 -13.15 7.84
N ALA A 134 14.60 -13.41 9.13
CA ALA A 134 15.57 -14.40 9.62
C ALA A 134 15.00 -15.82 9.80
N ASN A 135 13.69 -15.98 9.97
CA ASN A 135 13.08 -17.29 10.20
C ASN A 135 13.05 -18.15 8.92
N GLU A 136 13.86 -19.22 8.90
CA GLU A 136 13.71 -20.40 8.02
C GLU A 136 12.64 -21.38 8.56
#